data_AF-A0AAD4BWN0-F1
#
_entry.id   AF-A0AAD4BWN0-F1
#
_cell.length_a   1.000
_cell.length_b   1.000
_cell.length_c   1.000
_cell.angle_alpha   90.00
_cell.angle_beta   90.00
_cell.angle_gamma   90.00
#
_symmetry.space_group_name_H-M   'P 1'
#
loop_
_entity.id
_entity.type
_entity.pdbx_description
1 polymer ?
#
loop_
_entity_poly.entity_id
_entity_poly.type
_entity_poly.pdbx_seq_one_letter_code
_entity_poly.pdbx_strand_id
1 'polypeptide(L)'
;SPFTPIHVQQALILSSDPAGIYESRVKDRHVLLENPARESRAKKERAAKQARKHAEKHRKKLRPLGRNAAESKGLWKLEKHAARYGVADPLFRLVMHVSCFGQV
;
A
#
# COMPACT_ATOMS: atom_id res chain seq x y z
N SER A 1 -39.81 7.26 36.63
CA SER A 1 -38.53 7.48 35.92
C SER A 1 -38.77 7.29 34.43
N PRO A 2 -38.44 8.28 33.57
CA PRO A 2 -38.60 8.14 32.12
C PRO A 2 -37.67 7.03 31.58
N PHE A 3 -38.13 6.30 30.56
CA PHE A 3 -37.35 5.23 29.96
C PHE A 3 -36.15 5.81 29.20
N THR A 4 -34.94 5.45 29.63
CA THR A 4 -33.69 5.78 28.93
C THR A 4 -33.06 4.50 28.37
N PRO A 5 -32.73 4.44 27.08
CA PRO A 5 -32.05 3.28 26.52
C PRO A 5 -30.67 3.05 27.14
N ILE A 6 -30.33 1.79 27.40
CA ILE A 6 -29.06 1.39 28.05
C ILE A 6 -27.84 1.92 27.30
N HIS A 7 -27.87 1.92 25.96
CA HIS A 7 -26.78 2.42 25.14
C HIS A 7 -26.51 3.92 25.31
N VAL A 8 -27.55 4.71 25.64
CA VAL A 8 -27.41 6.15 25.90
C VAL A 8 -26.75 6.39 27.25
N GLN A 9 -27.13 5.60 28.26
CA GLN A 9 -26.50 5.65 29.59
C GLN A 9 -25.01 5.30 29.52
N GLN A 10 -24.66 4.29 28.70
CA GLN A 10 -23.28 3.87 28.49
C GLN A 10 -22.45 4.84 27.63
N ALA A 11 -23.07 5.57 26.71
CA ALA A 11 -22.36 6.56 25.89
C ALA A 11 -22.12 7.88 26.63
N LEU A 12 -22.97 8.21 27.61
CA LEU A 12 -22.96 9.47 28.35
C LEU A 12 -22.30 9.37 29.73
N ILE A 13 -21.20 8.63 29.83
CA ILE A 13 -20.45 8.36 31.08
C ILE A 13 -19.97 9.66 31.77
N LEU A 14 -19.74 10.72 30.98
CA LEU A 14 -19.25 12.01 31.47
C LEU A 14 -20.36 12.99 31.87
N SER A 15 -21.64 12.63 31.69
CA SER A 15 -22.76 13.52 32.00
C SER A 15 -23.44 13.12 33.30
N SER A 16 -23.74 14.11 34.14
CA SER A 16 -24.42 13.89 35.42
C SER A 16 -25.91 13.55 35.27
N ASP A 17 -26.53 13.85 34.12
CA ASP A 17 -27.94 13.56 33.84
C ASP A 17 -28.14 13.02 32.41
N PRO A 18 -28.03 11.69 32.22
CA PRO A 18 -28.25 11.07 30.90
C PRO A 18 -29.73 11.08 30.49
N ALA A 19 -30.67 11.18 31.44
CA ALA A 19 -32.11 11.14 31.17
C ALA A 19 -32.60 12.45 30.56
N GLY A 20 -32.22 13.60 31.11
CA GLY A 20 -32.54 14.91 30.54
C GLY A 20 -31.91 15.15 29.17
N ILE A 21 -30.70 14.63 28.94
CA ILE A 21 -30.01 14.72 27.65
C ILE A 21 -30.74 13.88 26.59
N TYR A 22 -31.16 12.66 26.94
CA TYR A 22 -31.93 11.81 26.03
C TYR A 22 -33.25 12.48 25.61
N GLU A 23 -34.01 12.97 26.59
CA GLU A 23 -35.32 13.58 26.37
C GLU A 23 -35.22 14.85 25.48
N SER A 24 -34.23 15.71 25.73
CA SER A 24 -34.09 16.98 25.00
C SER A 24 -33.39 16.85 23.64
N ARG A 25 -32.47 15.90 23.46
CA ARG A 25 -31.58 15.85 22.29
C ARG A 25 -31.76 14.64 21.40
N VAL A 26 -32.35 13.55 21.88
CA VAL A 26 -32.34 12.27 21.16
C VAL A 26 -33.74 11.75 20.87
N LYS A 27 -34.65 11.77 21.85
CA LYS A 27 -35.97 11.11 21.80
C LYS A 27 -36.80 11.48 20.55
N ASP A 28 -36.85 12.77 20.20
CA ASP A 28 -37.65 13.26 19.08
C ASP A 28 -36.80 13.65 17.86
N ARG A 29 -35.50 13.28 17.86
CA ARG A 29 -34.63 13.51 16.70
C ARG A 29 -34.61 12.29 15.81
N HIS A 30 -35.15 12.45 14.62
CA HIS A 30 -35.15 11.41 13.60
C HIS A 30 -33.86 11.55 12.79
N VAL A 31 -32.96 10.57 12.90
CA VAL A 31 -31.82 10.47 11.99
C VAL A 31 -32.33 9.80 10.71
N LEU A 32 -32.29 10.54 9.60
CA LEU A 32 -32.52 9.95 8.29
C LEU A 32 -31.38 8.95 8.05
N LEU A 33 -31.66 7.66 8.17
CA LEU A 33 -30.77 6.60 7.72
C LEU A 33 -30.79 6.61 6.20
N GLU A 34 -30.04 7.54 5.60
CA GLU A 34 -29.83 7.54 4.16
C GLU A 34 -29.17 6.21 3.79
N ASN A 35 -29.93 5.36 3.09
CA ASN A 35 -29.35 4.22 2.43
C ASN A 35 -28.42 4.78 1.36
N PRO A 36 -27.08 4.64 1.48
CA PRO A 36 -26.16 5.27 0.55
C PRO A 36 -26.56 4.88 -0.86
N ALA A 37 -26.66 5.87 -1.75
CA ALA A 37 -27.19 5.70 -3.08
C ALA A 37 -26.57 4.44 -3.72
N ARG A 38 -27.42 3.43 -3.97
CA ARG A 38 -26.97 2.13 -4.49
C ARG A 38 -26.31 2.38 -5.82
N GLU A 39 -24.98 2.41 -5.84
CA GLU A 39 -24.25 2.63 -7.08
C GLU A 39 -24.69 1.60 -8.11
N SER A 40 -25.02 2.07 -9.31
CA SER A 40 -25.51 1.21 -10.38
C SER A 40 -24.50 0.10 -10.65
N ARG A 41 -25.00 -1.09 -11.04
CA ARG A 41 -24.14 -2.23 -11.42
C ARG A 41 -23.10 -1.83 -12.47
N ALA A 42 -23.50 -0.98 -13.41
CA ALA A 42 -22.62 -0.44 -14.45
C ALA A 42 -21.47 0.41 -13.89
N LYS A 43 -21.69 1.23 -12.84
CA LYS A 43 -20.63 2.03 -12.22
C LYS A 43 -19.60 1.12 -11.52
N LYS A 44 -20.08 0.12 -10.78
CA LYS A 44 -19.22 -0.87 -10.10
C LYS A 44 -18.39 -1.67 -11.09
N GLU A 45 -18.99 -2.10 -12.19
CA GLU A 45 -18.29 -2.87 -13.23
C GLU A 45 -17.19 -2.03 -13.91
N ARG A 46 -17.46 -0.76 -14.23
CA ARG A 46 -16.45 0.16 -14.77
C ARG A 46 -15.29 0.37 -13.80
N ALA A 47 -15.59 0.60 -12.52
CA ALA A 47 -14.57 0.77 -11.48
C ALA A 47 -13.70 -0.49 -11.34
N ALA A 48 -14.31 -1.67 -11.31
CA ALA A 48 -13.58 -2.94 -11.25
C ALA A 48 -12.68 -3.15 -12.48
N LYS A 49 -13.16 -2.81 -13.68
CA LYS A 49 -12.36 -2.88 -14.92
C LYS A 49 -11.17 -1.91 -14.90
N GLN A 50 -11.37 -0.70 -14.39
CA GLN A 50 -10.29 0.28 -14.23
C GLN A 50 -9.25 -0.20 -13.20
N ALA A 51 -9.69 -0.71 -12.05
CA ALA A 51 -8.80 -1.25 -11.03
C ALA A 51 -7.93 -2.39 -11.58
N ARG A 52 -8.52 -3.33 -12.35
CA ARG A 52 -7.77 -4.40 -13.03
C ARG A 52 -6.72 -3.86 -14.00
N LYS A 53 -7.08 -2.87 -14.82
CA LYS A 53 -6.14 -2.21 -15.75
C LYS A 53 -4.99 -1.53 -15.03
N HIS A 54 -5.26 -0.84 -13.92
CA HIS A 54 -4.23 -0.21 -13.12
C HIS A 54 -3.29 -1.26 -12.52
N ALA A 55 -3.82 -2.30 -11.88
CA ALA A 55 -3.02 -3.39 -11.31
C ALA A 55 -2.12 -4.05 -12.38
N GLU A 56 -2.66 -4.30 -13.58
CA GLU A 56 -1.87 -4.86 -14.68
C GLU A 56 -0.77 -3.91 -15.17
N LYS A 57 -1.06 -2.60 -15.28
CA LYS A 57 -0.04 -1.58 -15.61
C LYS A 57 1.07 -1.54 -14.56
N HIS A 58 0.72 -1.57 -13.27
CA HIS A 58 1.71 -1.62 -12.18
C HIS A 58 2.54 -2.90 -12.25
N ARG A 59 1.91 -4.06 -12.48
CA ARG A 59 2.62 -5.33 -12.66
C ARG A 59 3.58 -5.30 -13.85
N LYS A 60 3.17 -4.70 -14.98
CA LYS A 60 4.01 -4.53 -16.17
C LYS A 60 5.21 -3.61 -15.92
N LYS A 61 5.05 -2.54 -15.13
CA LYS A 61 6.15 -1.66 -14.72
C LYS A 61 7.17 -2.37 -13.82
N LEU A 62 6.70 -3.23 -12.92
CA LEU A 62 7.55 -3.98 -11.98
C LEU A 62 8.23 -5.20 -12.61
N ARG A 63 7.70 -5.72 -13.72
CA ARG A 63 8.30 -6.86 -14.41
C ARG A 63 9.62 -6.41 -15.05
N PRO A 64 10.77 -7.03 -14.73
CA PRO A 64 12.04 -6.70 -15.38
C PRO A 64 11.98 -7.19 -16.84
N LEU A 65 11.57 -6.29 -17.74
CA LEU A 65 11.47 -6.56 -19.16
C LEU A 65 12.86 -6.46 -19.80
N GLY A 66 13.59 -7.58 -19.79
CA GLY A 66 14.68 -7.88 -20.73
C GLY A 66 15.71 -6.75 -20.95
N ARG A 67 16.24 -6.64 -22.17
CA ARG A 67 17.33 -5.74 -22.58
C ARG A 67 17.19 -4.28 -22.08
N ASN A 68 15.98 -3.77 -21.94
CA ASN A 68 15.71 -2.38 -21.55
C ASN A 68 15.71 -2.18 -20.02
N ALA A 69 15.58 -3.25 -19.24
CA ALA A 69 15.70 -3.18 -17.78
C ALA A 69 17.15 -2.89 -17.32
N ALA A 70 18.15 -3.22 -18.16
CA ALA A 70 19.54 -2.90 -17.88
C ALA A 70 19.81 -1.39 -18.00
N GLU A 71 19.24 -0.75 -19.02
CA GLU A 71 19.37 0.69 -19.25
C GLU A 71 18.64 1.51 -18.18
N SER A 72 17.44 1.10 -17.78
CA SER A 72 16.66 1.83 -16.77
C SER A 72 17.21 1.72 -15.34
N LYS A 73 17.93 0.64 -15.04
CA LYS A 73 18.55 0.40 -13.73
C LYS A 73 20.03 0.82 -13.69
N GLY A 74 20.57 1.41 -14.76
CA GLY A 74 21.97 1.81 -14.83
C GLY A 74 22.94 0.63 -14.70
N LEU A 75 22.53 -0.58 -15.12
CA LEU A 75 23.45 -1.73 -15.14
C LEU A 75 24.53 -1.47 -16.18
N TRP A 76 25.77 -1.61 -15.74
CA TRP A 76 26.94 -1.38 -16.59
C TRP A 76 26.93 -2.41 -17.72
N LYS A 77 26.92 -1.91 -18.97
CA LYS A 77 27.06 -2.76 -20.14
C LYS A 77 28.52 -3.21 -20.20
N LEU A 78 28.78 -4.48 -19.90
CA LEU A 78 30.12 -5.04 -20.05
C LEU A 78 30.47 -5.07 -21.54
N GLU A 79 31.46 -4.29 -21.96
CA GLU A 79 31.92 -4.29 -23.34
C GLU A 79 32.55 -5.65 -23.68
N LYS A 80 32.24 -6.18 -24.86
CA LYS A 80 32.63 -7.56 -25.26
C LYS A 80 34.13 -7.80 -25.24
N HIS A 81 34.94 -6.76 -25.36
CA HIS A 81 36.39 -6.84 -25.30
C HIS A 81 36.93 -6.86 -23.86
N ALA A 82 36.20 -6.28 -22.89
CA ALA A 82 36.50 -6.33 -21.46
C ALA A 82 36.10 -7.67 -20.82
N ALA A 83 35.21 -8.44 -21.48
CA ALA A 83 34.85 -9.80 -21.08
C ALA A 83 35.89 -10.87 -21.46
N ARG A 84 37.03 -10.48 -22.06
CA ARG A 84 38.12 -11.41 -22.38
C ARG A 84 38.83 -11.80 -21.09
N TYR A 85 38.86 -13.10 -20.79
CA TYR A 85 39.42 -13.68 -19.56
C TYR A 85 40.79 -13.09 -19.15
N GLY A 86 41.70 -12.87 -20.11
CA GLY A 86 43.05 -12.34 -19.81
C GLY A 86 43.11 -10.88 -19.32
N VAL A 87 42.04 -10.09 -19.47
CA VAL A 87 41.98 -8.69 -18.99
C VAL A 87 41.47 -8.61 -17.55
N ALA A 88 40.69 -9.60 -17.11
CA ALA A 88 40.16 -9.68 -15.75
C ALA A 88 41.14 -10.33 -14.75
N ASP A 89 42.17 -11.02 -15.23
CA ASP A 89 43.20 -11.69 -14.42
C ASP A 89 43.93 -10.78 -13.41
N PRO A 90 44.40 -9.57 -13.76
CA PRO A 90 45.05 -8.71 -12.78
C PRO A 90 44.08 -8.20 -11.70
N LEU A 91 42.81 -8.00 -12.04
CA LEU A 91 41.78 -7.59 -11.08
C LEU A 91 41.47 -8.75 -10.11
N PHE A 92 41.34 -9.97 -10.63
CA PHE A 92 41.10 -11.17 -9.83
C PHE A 92 42.25 -11.42 -8.86
N ARG A 93 43.51 -11.26 -9.31
CA ARG A 93 44.70 -11.35 -8.44
C ARG A 93 44.69 -10.32 -7.33
N LEU A 94 44.30 -9.07 -7.60
CA LEU A 94 44.23 -8.03 -6.57
C LEU A 94 43.19 -8.37 -5.49
N VAL A 95 42.00 -8.83 -5.89
CA VAL A 95 40.93 -9.22 -4.95
C VAL A 95 41.33 -10.43 -4.11
N MET A 96 41.95 -11.46 -4.72
CA MET A 96 42.44 -12.63 -4.00
C MET A 96 43.58 -12.30 -3.02
N HIS A 97 44.47 -11.37 -3.38
CA HIS A 97 45.59 -10.97 -2.51
C HIS A 97 45.12 -10.16 -1.28
N VAL A 98 44.10 -9.31 -1.43
CA VAL A 98 43.51 -8.55 -0.32
C VAL A 98 42.73 -9.46 0.64
N SER A 99 42.10 -10.54 0.13
CA SER A 99 41.42 -11.53 0.98
C SER A 99 42.38 -12.37 1.82
N CYS A 100 43.63 -12.58 1.40
CA CYS A 100 44.64 -13.32 2.18
C CYS A 100 45.35 -12.47 3.25
N PHE A 101 45.30 -11.13 3.17
CA PHE A 101 45.96 -10.24 4.14
C PHE A 101 45.09 -9.86 5.34
N GLY A 102 43.84 -10.33 5.41
CA GLY A 102 42.89 -10.08 6.50
C GLY A 102 42.68 -11.26 7.46
N GLN A 103 43.62 -12.21 7.50
CA GLN A 103 43.58 -13.36 8.39
C GLN A 103 44.93 -13.58 9.09
N VAL A 104 45.43 -12.55 9.77
CA VAL A 104 46.41 -12.65 10.87
C VAL A 104 46.04 -11.61 11.92
#